data_AF-A0A160VT00-F1
#
_entry.id   AF-A0A160VT00-F1
#
_cell.length_a   1.000
_cell.length_b   1.000
_cell.length_c   1.000
_cell.angle_alpha   90.00
_cell.angle_beta   90.00
_cell.angle_gamma   90.00
#
_symmetry.space_group_name_H-M   'P 1'
#
loop_
_entity.id
_entity.type
_entity.pdbx_description
1 polymer ?
#
loop_
_entity_poly.entity_id
_entity_poly.type
_entity_poly.pdbx_seq_one_letter_code
_entity_poly.pdbx_strand_id
1 'polypeptide(L)'
;MKAVKATLLYDGLGNVVKDVYVVFDREIVDITKEKPKDAEIIAEGVVTPAFIDGHSHIGMDRYGEPYQEGEANEEMDSVLPLVDALYSIYMDDKAFKHSIEFGVLYSSVLPGSGNIIGGKAVFIKNYGRDIEEAFIKYVGVKAAFGYNPRSTINWKGTRPSTRMGAIGILINLAY
;
A
#
# COMPACT_ATOMS: atom_id res chain seq x y z
N MET A 1 7.20 -13.77 -26.72
CA MET A 1 7.56 -13.54 -25.29
C MET A 1 8.47 -12.34 -25.19
N LYS A 2 8.58 -11.72 -24.01
CA LYS A 2 9.50 -10.60 -23.76
C LYS A 2 10.59 -11.03 -22.79
N ALA A 3 11.73 -10.37 -22.85
CA ALA A 3 12.79 -10.55 -21.87
C ALA A 3 13.50 -9.23 -21.54
N VAL A 4 13.99 -9.14 -20.32
CA VAL A 4 14.93 -8.08 -19.89
C VAL A 4 16.30 -8.71 -19.70
N LYS A 5 17.34 -8.09 -20.26
CA LYS A 5 18.72 -8.46 -19.97
C LYS A 5 19.14 -7.81 -18.65
N ALA A 6 19.18 -8.60 -17.57
CA ALA A 6 19.62 -8.14 -16.27
C ALA A 6 21.16 -8.24 -16.18
N THR A 7 21.85 -7.10 -16.16
CA THR A 7 23.28 -7.05 -15.80
C THR A 7 23.47 -7.45 -14.35
N LEU A 8 22.50 -7.10 -13.51
CA LEU A 8 22.37 -7.55 -12.13
C LEU A 8 20.90 -7.83 -11.83
N LEU A 9 20.61 -9.02 -11.35
CA LEU A 9 19.30 -9.42 -10.84
C LEU A 9 19.39 -9.61 -9.33
N TYR A 10 18.63 -8.81 -8.60
CA TYR A 10 18.27 -9.13 -7.21
C TYR A 10 17.00 -9.97 -7.25
N ASP A 11 16.95 -11.13 -6.60
CA ASP A 11 15.79 -12.03 -6.67
C ASP A 11 14.75 -11.81 -5.56
N GLY A 12 15.05 -10.93 -4.60
CA GLY A 12 14.21 -10.68 -3.42
C GLY A 12 14.35 -11.73 -2.30
N LEU A 13 15.16 -12.77 -2.51
CA LEU A 13 15.46 -13.82 -1.52
C LEU A 13 16.87 -13.66 -0.91
N GLY A 14 17.55 -12.58 -1.28
CA GLY A 14 18.91 -12.26 -0.82
C GLY A 14 20.00 -12.69 -1.79
N ASN A 15 19.67 -13.29 -2.94
CA ASN A 15 20.66 -13.65 -3.95
C ASN A 15 20.82 -12.53 -4.97
N VAL A 16 22.01 -12.53 -5.59
CA VAL A 16 22.35 -11.63 -6.68
C VAL A 16 22.93 -12.44 -7.82
N VAL A 17 22.30 -12.37 -8.98
CA VAL A 17 22.71 -13.09 -10.20
C VAL A 17 23.15 -12.08 -11.25
N LYS A 18 24.25 -12.36 -11.95
CA LYS A 18 24.81 -11.48 -12.98
C LYS A 18 24.56 -12.04 -14.37
N ASP A 19 24.35 -11.13 -15.32
CA ASP A 19 24.30 -11.40 -16.75
C ASP A 19 23.30 -12.51 -17.11
N VAL A 20 22.04 -12.30 -16.74
CA VAL A 20 20.91 -13.21 -17.03
C VAL A 20 19.83 -12.51 -17.84
N TYR A 21 18.99 -13.29 -18.49
CA TYR A 21 17.76 -12.87 -19.15
C TYR A 21 16.59 -13.30 -18.28
N VAL A 22 15.77 -12.34 -17.86
CA VAL A 22 14.48 -12.60 -17.21
C VAL A 22 13.43 -12.65 -18.31
N VAL A 23 12.92 -13.84 -18.60
CA VAL A 23 11.93 -14.09 -19.66
C VAL A 23 10.54 -14.12 -19.03
N PHE A 24 9.60 -13.41 -19.63
CA PHE A 24 8.26 -13.28 -19.06
C PHE A 24 7.16 -13.13 -20.12
N ASP A 25 5.97 -13.56 -19.72
CA ASP A 25 4.70 -13.30 -20.38
C ASP A 25 3.61 -13.20 -19.31
N ARG A 26 3.24 -11.98 -18.93
CA ARG A 26 2.45 -11.61 -17.73
C ARG A 26 3.09 -12.00 -16.39
N GLU A 27 3.75 -13.16 -16.33
CA GLU A 27 4.50 -13.72 -15.23
C GLU A 27 5.91 -14.10 -15.68
N ILE A 28 6.83 -14.27 -14.72
CA ILE A 28 8.18 -14.74 -15.02
C ILE A 28 8.07 -16.22 -15.44
N VAL A 29 8.57 -16.51 -16.63
CA VAL A 29 8.57 -17.86 -17.23
C VAL A 29 9.91 -18.55 -17.01
N ASP A 30 11.02 -17.81 -17.15
CA ASP A 30 12.37 -18.35 -17.02
C ASP A 30 13.39 -17.28 -16.63
N ILE A 31 14.50 -17.71 -16.02
CA ILE A 31 15.69 -16.90 -15.74
C ILE A 31 16.91 -17.68 -16.21
N THR A 32 17.53 -17.24 -17.30
CA THR A 32 18.59 -18.00 -17.99
C THR A 32 19.82 -17.15 -18.31
N LYS A 33 21.00 -17.77 -18.40
CA LYS A 33 22.22 -17.11 -18.88
C LYS A 33 22.30 -17.06 -20.41
N GLU A 34 21.57 -17.95 -21.08
CA GLU A 34 21.59 -18.03 -22.54
C GLU A 34 20.59 -17.05 -23.13
N LYS A 35 20.97 -16.35 -24.20
CA LYS A 35 20.06 -15.42 -24.86
C LYS A 35 18.87 -16.20 -25.46
N PRO A 36 17.63 -15.91 -25.03
CA PRO A 36 16.45 -16.61 -25.57
C PRO A 36 16.28 -16.32 -27.06
N LYS A 37 16.01 -17.35 -27.86
CA LYS A 37 15.85 -17.24 -29.33
C LYS A 37 14.49 -16.64 -29.73
N ASP A 38 13.45 -16.94 -28.95
CA ASP A 38 12.04 -16.59 -29.25
C ASP A 38 11.47 -15.48 -28.34
N ALA A 39 12.34 -14.66 -27.75
CA ALA A 39 11.94 -13.54 -26.92
C ALA A 39 12.51 -12.21 -27.43
N GLU A 40 11.66 -11.19 -27.44
CA GLU A 40 12.06 -9.81 -27.70
C GLU A 40 12.76 -9.23 -26.46
N ILE A 41 14.01 -8.76 -26.63
CA ILE A 41 14.71 -8.07 -25.55
C ILE A 41 14.23 -6.62 -25.50
N ILE A 42 13.45 -6.27 -24.47
CA ILE A 42 12.81 -4.95 -24.38
C ILE A 42 13.59 -3.94 -23.53
N ALA A 43 14.54 -4.40 -22.72
CA ALA A 43 15.34 -3.57 -21.84
C ALA A 43 16.63 -4.28 -21.40
N GLU A 44 17.60 -3.49 -20.94
CA GLU A 44 18.83 -3.94 -20.29
C GLU A 44 19.12 -3.09 -19.06
N GLY A 45 19.51 -3.70 -17.94
CA GLY A 45 19.87 -2.95 -16.73
C GLY A 45 19.88 -3.78 -15.44
N VAL A 46 19.76 -3.08 -14.31
CA VAL A 46 19.58 -3.71 -12.99
C VAL A 46 18.10 -4.03 -12.79
N VAL A 47 17.80 -5.26 -12.39
CA VAL A 47 16.44 -5.76 -12.20
C VAL A 47 16.24 -6.16 -10.74
N THR A 48 15.10 -5.76 -10.18
CA THR A 48 14.63 -6.14 -8.85
C THR A 48 13.16 -6.59 -8.95
N PRO A 49 12.64 -7.33 -7.96
CA PRO A 49 11.20 -7.38 -7.75
C PRO A 49 10.67 -5.96 -7.52
N ALA A 50 9.39 -5.77 -7.76
CA ALA A 50 8.70 -4.58 -7.32
C ALA A 50 8.79 -4.44 -5.80
N PHE A 51 8.98 -3.22 -5.32
CA PHE A 51 8.81 -2.91 -3.92
C PHE A 51 7.32 -2.97 -3.55
N ILE A 52 7.08 -3.34 -2.29
CA ILE A 52 5.76 -3.42 -1.69
C ILE A 52 5.75 -2.48 -0.48
N ASP A 53 4.91 -1.45 -0.52
CA ASP A 53 4.69 -0.58 0.62
C ASP A 53 3.75 -1.28 1.62
N GLY A 54 4.30 -1.65 2.78
CA GLY A 54 3.58 -2.39 3.82
C GLY A 54 2.56 -1.55 4.59
N HIS A 55 2.61 -0.22 4.50
CA HIS A 55 1.70 0.67 5.21
C HIS A 55 1.66 2.04 4.54
N SER A 56 0.55 2.33 3.85
CA SER A 56 0.40 3.52 3.02
C SER A 56 -0.93 4.24 3.22
N HIS A 57 -0.94 5.52 2.88
CA HIS A 57 -2.13 6.37 2.76
C HIS A 57 -2.29 6.92 1.32
N ILE A 58 -1.54 6.35 0.36
CA ILE A 58 -1.54 6.78 -1.04
C ILE A 58 -2.95 6.78 -1.62
N GLY A 59 -3.30 7.85 -2.34
CA GLY A 59 -4.62 8.05 -2.91
C GLY A 59 -5.70 8.50 -1.91
N MET A 60 -5.51 8.34 -0.59
CA MET A 60 -6.42 8.90 0.42
C MET A 60 -6.01 10.32 0.84
N ASP A 61 -4.70 10.54 0.97
CA ASP A 61 -4.10 11.87 1.15
C ASP A 61 -3.39 12.25 -0.16
N ARG A 62 -4.09 13.03 -0.99
CA ARG A 62 -3.72 13.25 -2.40
C ARG A 62 -2.51 14.17 -2.56
N TYR A 63 -1.68 13.87 -3.56
CA TYR A 63 -0.46 14.63 -3.83
C TYR A 63 -0.74 16.10 -4.15
N GLY A 64 -0.27 16.99 -3.29
CA GLY A 64 -0.35 18.45 -3.50
C GLY A 64 -1.69 19.07 -3.11
N GLU A 65 -2.63 18.29 -2.56
CA GLU A 65 -3.90 18.80 -2.06
C GLU A 65 -3.80 19.28 -0.60
N PRO A 66 -4.69 20.19 -0.16
CA PRO A 66 -4.75 20.63 1.23
C PRO A 66 -5.03 19.46 2.19
N TYR A 67 -4.39 19.46 3.36
CA TYR A 67 -4.57 18.37 4.33
C TYR A 67 -6.02 18.22 4.81
N GLN A 68 -6.81 19.30 4.78
CA GLN A 68 -8.21 19.30 5.19
C GLN A 68 -9.12 18.47 4.26
N GLU A 69 -8.64 18.16 3.05
CA GLU A 69 -9.35 17.31 2.08
C GLU A 69 -8.90 15.85 2.15
N GLY A 70 -7.98 15.51 3.06
CA GLY A 70 -7.51 14.14 3.24
C GLY A 70 -8.60 13.23 3.79
N GLU A 71 -8.73 12.04 3.20
CA GLU A 71 -9.72 11.04 3.62
C GLU A 71 -9.10 9.91 4.45
N ALA A 72 -7.83 10.04 4.86
CA ALA A 72 -7.14 8.99 5.62
C ALA A 72 -7.76 8.69 6.99
N ASN A 73 -8.48 9.63 7.62
CA ASN A 73 -9.14 9.41 8.91
C ASN A 73 -10.60 9.84 8.87
N GLU A 74 -11.50 8.93 9.21
CA GLU A 74 -12.90 9.27 9.48
C GLU A 74 -13.04 9.84 10.89
N GLU A 75 -13.62 11.04 11.01
CA GLU A 75 -13.66 11.83 12.24
C GLU A 75 -14.95 11.64 13.05
N MET A 76 -15.92 10.87 12.54
CA MET A 76 -17.23 10.70 13.17
C MET A 76 -17.21 9.88 14.48
N ASP A 77 -16.26 8.96 14.67
CA ASP A 77 -16.06 8.23 15.94
C ASP A 77 -14.62 7.68 16.08
N SER A 78 -14.25 7.19 17.27
CA SER A 78 -12.93 6.60 17.54
C SER A 78 -12.84 5.10 17.26
N VAL A 79 -13.99 4.44 17.06
CA VAL A 79 -14.10 3.02 16.76
C VAL A 79 -14.97 2.84 15.51
N LEU A 80 -14.32 2.59 14.38
CA LEU A 80 -14.96 2.55 13.07
C LEU A 80 -14.53 1.28 12.32
N PRO A 81 -14.98 0.08 12.70
CA PRO A 81 -14.53 -1.16 12.07
C PRO A 81 -15.06 -1.37 10.65
N LEU A 82 -16.16 -0.70 10.28
CA LEU A 82 -16.85 -0.91 9.02
C LEU A 82 -16.41 0.03 7.89
N VAL A 83 -15.73 1.13 8.21
CA VAL A 83 -15.16 2.00 7.16
C VAL A 83 -14.03 1.25 6.45
N ASP A 84 -13.85 1.58 5.18
CA ASP A 84 -13.01 0.81 4.27
C ASP A 84 -12.10 1.76 3.51
N ALA A 85 -10.78 1.58 3.66
CA ALA A 85 -9.82 2.39 2.93
C ALA A 85 -10.06 2.35 1.42
N LEU A 86 -10.57 1.24 0.86
CA LEU A 86 -10.81 1.08 -0.57
C LEU A 86 -11.66 2.21 -1.18
N TYR A 87 -12.66 2.67 -0.44
CA TYR A 87 -13.62 3.66 -0.93
C TYR A 87 -13.14 5.11 -0.81
N SER A 88 -11.97 5.33 -0.22
CA SER A 88 -11.32 6.64 -0.11
C SER A 88 -10.03 6.72 -0.94
N ILE A 89 -9.79 5.76 -1.85
CA ILE A 89 -8.62 5.77 -2.74
C ILE A 89 -8.98 6.43 -4.07
N TYR A 90 -8.33 7.56 -4.33
CA TYR A 90 -8.40 8.27 -5.60
C TYR A 90 -7.29 7.77 -6.55
N MET A 91 -7.61 6.81 -7.42
CA MET A 91 -6.64 6.21 -8.36
C MET A 91 -6.08 7.19 -9.40
N ASP A 92 -6.65 8.39 -9.52
CA ASP A 92 -6.13 9.47 -10.38
C ASP A 92 -5.05 10.33 -9.69
N ASP A 93 -4.71 10.03 -8.43
CA ASP A 93 -3.65 10.72 -7.69
C ASP A 93 -2.28 10.53 -8.36
N LYS A 94 -1.55 11.64 -8.54
CA LYS A 94 -0.20 11.68 -9.12
C LYS A 94 0.80 10.84 -8.31
N ALA A 95 0.55 10.63 -7.02
CA ALA A 95 1.38 9.79 -6.18
C ALA A 95 1.54 8.36 -6.75
N PHE A 96 0.52 7.80 -7.40
CA PHE A 96 0.60 6.47 -8.00
C PHE A 96 1.61 6.40 -9.14
N LYS A 97 1.63 7.42 -10.01
CA LYS A 97 2.63 7.53 -11.08
C LYS A 97 4.05 7.58 -10.49
N HIS A 98 4.27 8.44 -9.50
CA HIS A 98 5.58 8.53 -8.86
C HIS A 98 5.96 7.21 -8.18
N SER A 99 5.05 6.57 -7.46
CA SER A 99 5.26 5.25 -6.84
C SER A 99 5.79 4.23 -7.86
N ILE A 100 5.17 4.16 -9.04
CA ILE A 100 5.57 3.25 -10.12
C ILE A 100 6.95 3.60 -10.67
N GLU A 101 7.21 4.88 -10.93
CA GLU A 101 8.51 5.36 -11.44
C GLU A 101 9.66 5.07 -10.47
N PHE A 102 9.38 4.96 -9.17
CA PHE A 102 10.32 4.58 -8.11
C PHE A 102 10.26 3.09 -7.73
N GLY A 103 9.55 2.26 -8.51
CA GLY A 103 9.56 0.80 -8.36
C GLY A 103 8.65 0.23 -7.26
N VAL A 104 7.82 1.06 -6.63
CA VAL A 104 6.77 0.61 -5.68
C VAL A 104 5.49 0.36 -6.48
N LEU A 105 5.17 -0.91 -6.73
CA LEU A 105 4.01 -1.27 -7.56
C LEU A 105 2.78 -1.72 -6.77
N TYR A 106 2.94 -1.98 -5.48
CA TYR A 106 1.89 -2.48 -4.62
C TYR A 106 1.94 -1.79 -3.25
N SER A 107 0.77 -1.52 -2.68
CA SER A 107 0.65 -0.88 -1.39
C SER A 107 -0.44 -1.54 -0.55
N SER A 108 -0.16 -1.71 0.75
CA SER A 108 -1.19 -1.92 1.76
C SER A 108 -1.72 -0.54 2.16
N VAL A 109 -2.89 -0.17 1.65
CA VAL A 109 -3.55 1.10 1.97
C VAL A 109 -4.50 0.89 3.14
N LEU A 110 -4.42 1.77 4.13
CA LEU A 110 -5.16 1.63 5.37
C LEU A 110 -5.48 2.99 5.97
N PRO A 111 -6.49 3.05 6.86
CA PRO A 111 -6.80 4.27 7.58
C PRO A 111 -5.60 4.78 8.40
N GLY A 112 -5.65 6.06 8.73
CA GLY A 112 -4.66 6.77 9.54
C GLY A 112 -4.63 6.29 10.99
N SER A 113 -4.28 7.18 11.90
CA SER A 113 -4.03 6.84 13.31
C SER A 113 -4.76 7.73 14.31
N GLY A 114 -5.74 8.52 13.85
CA GLY A 114 -6.58 9.34 14.72
C GLY A 114 -7.64 8.55 15.50
N ASN A 115 -7.88 7.29 15.12
CA ASN A 115 -8.91 6.41 15.68
C ASN A 115 -8.29 5.19 16.37
N ILE A 116 -8.94 4.68 17.42
CA ILE A 116 -8.54 3.44 18.10
C ILE A 116 -8.71 2.25 17.16
N ILE A 117 -9.87 2.16 16.49
CA ILE A 117 -10.12 1.28 15.35
C ILE A 117 -10.46 2.17 14.16
N GLY A 118 -9.58 2.18 13.17
CA GLY A 118 -9.67 3.09 12.01
C GLY A 118 -10.42 2.52 10.81
N GLY A 119 -10.61 1.20 10.72
CA GLY A 119 -11.31 0.54 9.62
C GLY A 119 -10.47 -0.49 8.87
N LYS A 120 -11.03 -1.01 7.77
CA LYS A 120 -10.42 -2.07 6.95
C LYS A 120 -9.24 -1.54 6.12
N ALA A 121 -8.21 -2.36 6.02
CA ALA A 121 -7.04 -2.17 5.19
C ALA A 121 -7.11 -3.06 3.95
N VAL A 122 -6.64 -2.55 2.81
CA VAL A 122 -6.63 -3.24 1.52
C VAL A 122 -5.23 -3.30 0.92
N PHE A 123 -4.96 -4.36 0.16
CA PHE A 123 -3.77 -4.50 -0.66
C PHE A 123 -4.13 -4.24 -2.11
N ILE A 124 -3.42 -3.32 -2.75
CA ILE A 124 -3.73 -2.85 -4.10
C ILE A 124 -2.52 -2.87 -5.03
N LYS A 125 -2.80 -2.84 -6.33
CA LYS A 125 -1.88 -2.47 -7.40
C LYS A 125 -1.90 -0.96 -7.58
N ASN A 126 -0.73 -0.35 -7.63
CA ASN A 126 -0.60 1.10 -7.84
C ASN A 126 -0.85 1.52 -9.30
N TYR A 127 -1.06 0.55 -10.19
CA TYR A 127 -1.25 0.73 -11.64
C TYR A 127 -2.65 0.33 -12.14
N GLY A 128 -3.63 0.17 -11.25
CA GLY A 128 -5.03 -0.03 -11.65
C GLY A 128 -5.66 1.25 -12.21
N ARG A 129 -6.63 1.13 -13.12
CA ARG A 129 -7.37 2.30 -13.67
C ARG A 129 -8.39 2.86 -12.69
N ASP A 130 -8.95 1.99 -11.85
CA ASP A 130 -9.93 2.29 -10.82
C ASP A 130 -9.69 1.37 -9.61
N ILE A 131 -10.47 1.57 -8.55
CA ILE A 131 -10.33 0.81 -7.31
C ILE A 131 -10.65 -0.68 -7.48
N GLU A 132 -11.50 -1.06 -8.45
CA GLU A 132 -11.86 -2.46 -8.69
C GLU A 132 -10.71 -3.21 -9.34
N GLU A 133 -10.06 -2.61 -10.35
CA GLU A 133 -8.87 -3.19 -10.98
C GLU A 133 -7.64 -3.17 -10.06
N ALA A 134 -7.52 -2.14 -9.22
CA ALA A 134 -6.43 -2.00 -8.27
C ALA A 134 -6.53 -3.02 -7.12
N PHE A 135 -7.75 -3.32 -6.65
CA PHE A 135 -7.97 -4.18 -5.48
C PHE A 135 -7.45 -5.60 -5.68
N ILE A 136 -6.71 -6.10 -4.69
CA ILE A 136 -6.28 -7.50 -4.62
C ILE A 136 -7.04 -8.23 -3.51
N LYS A 137 -6.96 -7.72 -2.28
CA LYS A 137 -7.58 -8.34 -1.10
C LYS A 137 -7.61 -7.40 0.10
N TYR A 138 -8.42 -7.74 1.10
CA TYR A 138 -8.30 -7.19 2.44
C TYR A 138 -7.09 -7.76 3.19
N VAL A 139 -6.43 -6.93 4.01
CA VAL A 139 -5.23 -7.31 4.78
C VAL A 139 -5.33 -7.07 6.28
N GLY A 140 -6.42 -6.48 6.76
CA GLY A 140 -6.68 -6.40 8.20
C GLY A 140 -7.57 -5.22 8.58
N VAL A 141 -7.55 -4.90 9.86
CA VAL A 141 -8.21 -3.72 10.44
C VAL A 141 -7.13 -2.89 11.13
N LYS A 142 -7.09 -1.59 10.83
CA LYS A 142 -6.14 -0.66 11.45
C LYS A 142 -6.59 -0.35 12.88
N ALA A 143 -5.66 -0.48 13.82
CA ALA A 143 -5.79 0.04 15.16
C ALA A 143 -4.66 1.02 15.50
N ALA A 144 -4.93 2.00 16.36
CA ALA A 144 -3.90 2.92 16.85
C ALA A 144 -3.94 3.10 18.37
N PHE A 145 -2.75 3.23 18.93
CA PHE A 145 -2.52 3.54 20.34
C PHE A 145 -1.44 4.62 20.45
N GLY A 146 -1.24 5.16 21.64
CA GLY A 146 -0.21 6.16 21.88
C GLY A 146 -0.75 7.58 21.77
N TYR A 147 -0.04 8.47 21.09
CA TYR A 147 -0.37 9.91 21.07
C TYR A 147 -1.55 10.23 20.16
N ASN A 148 -1.53 9.78 18.91
CA ASN A 148 -2.44 10.22 17.85
C ASN A 148 -3.94 10.05 18.19
N PRO A 149 -4.44 8.88 18.63
CA PRO A 149 -5.87 8.76 18.97
C PRO A 149 -6.26 9.58 20.22
N ARG A 150 -5.29 10.11 20.98
CA ARG A 150 -5.52 10.99 22.13
C ARG A 150 -5.40 12.47 21.81
N SER A 151 -4.85 12.83 20.65
CA SER A 151 -4.74 14.22 20.22
C SER A 151 -5.99 14.69 19.45
N THR A 152 -6.87 13.78 19.02
CA THR A 152 -8.07 14.04 18.22
C THR A 152 -9.31 14.38 19.08
N ILE A 153 -9.11 15.10 20.19
CA ILE A 153 -10.18 15.43 21.17
C ILE A 153 -11.27 16.36 20.62
N ASN A 154 -10.98 17.05 19.53
CA ASN A 154 -11.91 17.95 18.83
C ASN A 154 -12.75 17.23 17.76
N TRP A 155 -12.45 15.96 17.45
CA TRP A 155 -13.25 15.14 16.55
C TRP A 155 -14.50 14.62 17.26
N LYS A 156 -15.46 14.11 16.49
CA LYS A 156 -16.72 13.59 17.04
C LYS A 156 -16.52 12.22 17.69
N GLY A 157 -17.52 11.80 18.46
CA GLY A 157 -17.58 10.49 19.12
C GLY A 157 -16.86 10.43 20.46
N THR A 158 -16.75 9.22 21.01
CA THR A 158 -16.11 9.00 22.31
C THR A 158 -14.60 8.95 22.12
N ARG A 159 -13.84 9.90 22.70
CA ARG A 159 -12.39 10.05 22.46
C ARG A 159 -11.58 9.87 23.74
N PRO A 160 -10.46 9.13 23.72
CA PRO A 160 -9.58 9.02 24.87
C PRO A 160 -8.68 10.25 25.00
N SER A 161 -8.38 10.70 26.22
CA SER A 161 -7.30 11.68 26.47
C SER A 161 -6.05 11.04 27.08
N THR A 162 -6.16 9.80 27.56
CA THR A 162 -5.10 9.02 28.22
C THR A 162 -4.93 7.64 27.57
N ARG A 163 -3.77 7.00 27.78
CA ARG A 163 -3.54 5.63 27.28
C ARG A 163 -4.51 4.63 27.90
N MET A 164 -4.79 4.76 29.19
CA MET A 164 -5.78 3.91 29.88
C MET A 164 -7.18 4.10 29.32
N GLY A 165 -7.57 5.33 28.95
CA GLY A 165 -8.84 5.60 28.26
C GLY A 165 -8.92 4.92 26.90
N ALA A 166 -7.85 4.94 26.11
CA ALA A 166 -7.82 4.29 24.80
C ALA A 166 -7.99 2.77 24.90
N ILE A 167 -7.32 2.14 25.87
CA ILE A 167 -7.48 0.71 26.15
C ILE A 167 -8.89 0.41 26.69
N GLY A 168 -9.42 1.26 27.57
CA GLY A 168 -10.78 1.11 28.11
C GLY A 168 -11.84 1.13 27.02
N ILE A 169 -11.75 2.05 26.04
CA ILE A 169 -12.66 2.11 24.89
C ILE A 169 -12.55 0.82 24.06
N LEU A 170 -11.33 0.36 23.75
CA LEU A 170 -11.14 -0.85 22.94
C LEU A 170 -11.73 -2.11 23.60
N ILE A 171 -11.46 -2.33 24.89
CA ILE A 171 -11.90 -3.53 25.60
C ILE A 171 -13.42 -3.55 25.80
N ASN A 172 -14.05 -2.38 25.92
CA ASN A 172 -15.51 -2.29 26.05
C ASN A 172 -16.27 -2.69 24.78
N LEU A 173 -15.59 -2.91 23.64
CA LEU A 173 -16.20 -3.48 22.43
C LEU A 173 -16.40 -5.00 22.52
N ALA A 174 -15.73 -5.66 23.47
CA ALA A 174 -15.73 -7.12 23.60
C ALA A 174 -16.80 -7.65 24.58
N TYR A 175 -17.59 -6.75 25.18
CA TYR A 175 -18.68 -7.05 26.12
C TYR A 175 -19.99 -6.48 25.59
#